data_AF-A0A0G2I440-F1
#
_entry.id   AF-A0A0G2I440-F1
#
_cell.length_a   1.000
_cell.length_b   1.000
_cell.length_c   1.000
_cell.angle_alpha   90.00
_cell.angle_beta   90.00
_cell.angle_gamma   90.00
#
_symmetry.space_group_name_H-M   'P 1'
#
loop_
_entity.id
_entity.type
_entity.pdbx_description
1 polymer ?
#
loop_
_entity_poly.entity_id
_entity_poly.type
_entity_poly.pdbx_seq_one_letter_code
_entity_poly.pdbx_strand_id
1 'polypeptide(L)'
;MNEEEVCWEIWTVDVTIATPRTESDRAKVRKAMEKMLQKAAFKIVAVVNKEKDHIPPITTSDANPFPYQIVLNPKLDSWGNKFGLY
;
A
#
# COMPACT_ATOMS: atom_id res chain seq x y z
N MET A 1 30.09 9.16 4.01
CA MET A 1 28.89 9.10 4.87
C MET A 1 27.81 8.52 3.98
N ASN A 2 27.35 7.30 4.22
CA ASN A 2 26.20 6.78 3.48
C ASN A 2 24.97 7.47 4.04
N GLU A 3 24.28 8.27 3.23
CA GLU A 3 22.90 8.65 3.53
C GLU A 3 22.09 7.35 3.50
N GLU A 4 21.60 6.90 4.65
CA GLU A 4 20.69 5.76 4.69
C GLU A 4 19.38 6.16 4.01
N GLU A 5 18.94 5.38 3.03
CA GLU A 5 17.61 5.52 2.45
C GLU A 5 16.57 5.14 3.50
N VAL A 6 15.99 6.15 4.17
CA VAL A 6 14.92 5.97 5.13
C VAL A 6 13.58 5.95 4.40
N CYS A 7 12.84 4.86 4.56
CA CYS A 7 11.48 4.76 4.05
C CYS A 7 10.53 5.53 4.97
N TRP A 8 9.88 6.56 4.43
CA TRP A 8 9.00 7.46 5.19
C TRP A 8 7.54 6.99 5.24
N GLU A 9 7.13 6.08 4.34
CA GLU A 9 5.76 5.56 4.32
C GLU A 9 5.69 4.12 3.79
N ILE A 10 4.84 3.30 4.41
CA ILE A 10 4.59 1.91 4.00
C ILE A 10 3.08 1.68 3.89
N TRP A 11 2.67 1.12 2.75
CA TRP A 11 1.31 0.69 2.51
C TRP A 11 1.23 -0.83 2.41
N THR A 12 0.56 -1.47 3.37
CA THR A 12 0.29 -2.91 3.34
C THR A 12 -1.11 -3.18 2.80
N VAL A 13 -1.20 -4.04 1.79
CA VAL A 13 -2.45 -4.46 1.17
C VAL A 13 -2.62 -5.96 1.32
N ASP A 14 -3.55 -6.36 2.18
CA ASP A 14 -3.90 -7.77 2.36
C ASP A 14 -4.82 -8.24 1.23
N VAL A 15 -4.40 -9.28 0.52
CA VAL A 15 -5.16 -9.84 -0.60
C VAL A 15 -5.66 -11.23 -0.22
N THR A 16 -6.97 -11.42 -0.30
CA THR A 16 -7.61 -12.73 -0.15
C THR A 16 -8.08 -13.23 -1.51
N ILE A 17 -7.67 -14.43 -1.90
CA ILE A 17 -8.10 -15.05 -3.15
C ILE A 17 -9.41 -15.81 -2.92
N ALA A 18 -10.48 -15.38 -3.59
CA ALA A 18 -11.75 -16.07 -3.58
C ALA A 18 -11.78 -17.18 -4.64
N THR A 19 -12.24 -18.38 -4.26
CA THR A 19 -12.37 -19.53 -5.16
C THR A 19 -13.85 -19.95 -5.33
N PRO A 20 -14.64 -19.21 -6.12
CA PRO A 20 -16.06 -19.51 -6.32
C PRO A 20 -16.25 -20.85 -7.06
N ARG A 21 -17.21 -21.65 -6.61
CA ARG A 21 -17.47 -23.00 -7.16
C ARG A 21 -18.57 -23.02 -8.22
N THR A 22 -19.42 -21.99 -8.26
CA THR A 22 -20.53 -21.86 -9.22
C THR A 22 -20.50 -20.52 -9.95
N GLU A 23 -21.23 -20.41 -11.07
CA GLU A 23 -21.40 -19.13 -11.78
C GLU A 23 -22.14 -18.09 -10.93
N SER A 24 -23.12 -18.52 -10.14
CA SER A 24 -23.82 -17.63 -9.20
C SER A 24 -22.87 -17.05 -8.17
N ASP A 25 -21.96 -17.87 -7.63
CA ASP A 25 -20.95 -17.40 -6.67
C ASP A 25 -19.94 -16.46 -7.33
N ARG A 26 -19.53 -16.73 -8.58
CA ARG A 26 -18.66 -15.83 -9.36
C ARG A 26 -19.27 -14.43 -9.47
N ALA A 27 -20.53 -14.33 -9.87
CA ALA A 27 -21.22 -13.04 -10.01
C ALA A 27 -21.32 -12.28 -8.68
N LYS A 28 -21.63 -12.98 -7.58
CA LYS A 28 -21.69 -12.40 -6.23
C LYS A 28 -20.32 -11.90 -5.76
N VAL A 29 -19.28 -12.74 -5.90
CA VAL A 29 -17.90 -12.41 -5.53
C VAL A 29 -17.40 -11.21 -6.32
N ARG A 30 -17.67 -11.15 -7.63
CA ARG A 30 -17.28 -10.02 -8.48
C ARG A 30 -17.88 -8.70 -7.98
N LYS A 31 -19.19 -8.67 -7.72
CA LYS A 31 -19.87 -7.47 -7.20
C LYS A 31 -19.33 -7.05 -5.83
N ALA A 32 -19.03 -8.01 -4.96
CA ALA A 32 -18.42 -7.74 -3.66
C ALA A 32 -17.01 -7.16 -3.82
N MET A 33 -16.19 -7.74 -4.70
CA MET A 33 -14.83 -7.30 -5.00
C MET A 33 -14.81 -5.86 -5.54
N GLU A 34 -15.70 -5.53 -6.48
CA GLU A 34 -15.84 -4.15 -7.01
C GLU A 34 -16.14 -3.15 -5.88
N LYS A 35 -17.08 -3.49 -4.99
CA LYS A 35 -17.41 -2.66 -3.82
C LYS A 35 -16.25 -2.53 -2.83
N MET A 36 -15.50 -3.61 -2.61
CA MET A 36 -14.33 -3.60 -1.72
C MET A 36 -13.20 -2.74 -2.28
N LEU A 37 -12.91 -2.87 -3.58
CA LEU A 37 -11.92 -2.05 -4.27
C LEU A 37 -12.27 -0.57 -4.20
N GLN A 38 -13.55 -0.22 -4.47
CA GLN A 38 -14.04 1.15 -4.34
C GLN A 38 -13.80 1.69 -2.92
N LYS A 39 -14.18 0.91 -1.88
CA LYS A 39 -13.94 1.31 -0.49
C LYS A 39 -12.45 1.47 -0.16
N ALA A 40 -11.59 0.58 -0.66
CA ALA A 40 -10.15 0.65 -0.44
C ALA A 40 -9.55 1.93 -1.06
N ALA A 41 -9.94 2.27 -2.29
CA ALA A 41 -9.50 3.50 -2.94
C ALA A 41 -9.92 4.76 -2.14
N PHE A 42 -11.17 4.83 -1.68
CA PHE A 42 -11.62 5.93 -0.83
C PHE A 42 -10.87 5.99 0.51
N LYS A 43 -10.54 4.83 1.09
CA LYS A 43 -9.74 4.77 2.32
C LYS A 43 -8.35 5.37 2.11
N ILE A 44 -7.69 5.05 1.00
CA ILE A 44 -6.38 5.64 0.65
C ILE A 44 -6.49 7.17 0.60
N VAL A 45 -7.46 7.69 -0.15
CA VAL A 45 -7.68 9.16 -0.26
C VAL A 45 -7.93 9.79 1.11
N ALA A 46 -8.74 9.15 1.95
CA ALA A 46 -9.03 9.65 3.29
C ALA A 46 -7.79 9.68 4.19
N VAL A 47 -6.95 8.64 4.15
CA VAL A 47 -5.70 8.55 4.93
C VAL A 47 -4.71 9.60 4.45
N VAL A 48 -4.44 9.68 3.14
CA VAL A 48 -3.50 10.66 2.57
C VAL A 48 -3.92 12.10 2.89
N ASN A 49 -5.22 12.41 2.78
CA ASN A 49 -5.72 13.75 3.12
C ASN A 49 -5.59 14.08 4.61
N LYS A 50 -5.72 13.07 5.49
CA LYS A 50 -5.60 13.24 6.94
C LYS A 50 -4.15 13.46 7.37
N GLU A 51 -3.23 12.71 6.78
CA GLU A 51 -1.83 12.66 7.21
C GLU A 51 -0.89 13.50 6.32
N LYS A 52 -1.40 14.44 5.52
CA LYS A 52 -0.60 15.20 4.54
C LYS A 52 0.66 15.93 5.08
N ASP A 53 0.74 16.17 6.39
CA ASP A 53 1.79 16.98 7.01
C ASP A 53 3.16 16.27 7.09
N HIS A 54 3.22 14.95 6.91
CA HIS A 54 4.48 14.18 6.91
C HIS A 54 5.05 13.91 5.51
N ILE A 55 4.41 14.43 4.45
CA ILE A 55 4.86 14.26 3.06
C ILE A 55 6.17 15.04 2.85
N PRO A 56 7.28 14.41 2.42
CA PRO A 56 8.54 15.11 2.18
C PRO A 56 8.44 16.15 1.06
N PRO A 57 9.30 17.19 1.06
CA PRO A 57 9.37 18.14 -0.03
C PRO A 57 9.68 17.46 -1.37
N ILE A 58 8.99 17.89 -2.43
CA ILE A 58 9.28 17.43 -3.80
C ILE A 58 10.57 18.11 -4.27
N THR A 59 11.59 17.32 -4.60
CA THR A 59 12.91 17.80 -5.04
C THR A 59 13.21 17.54 -6.52
N THR A 60 12.32 16.85 -7.23
CA THR A 60 12.46 16.51 -8.65
C THR A 60 11.25 16.98 -9.48
N SER A 61 11.46 17.15 -10.78
CA SER A 61 10.41 17.42 -11.78
C SER A 61 9.84 16.15 -12.43
N ASP A 62 10.29 14.97 -11.98
CA ASP A 62 9.78 13.69 -12.47
C ASP A 62 8.29 13.50 -12.11
N ALA A 63 7.58 12.75 -12.96
CA ALA A 63 6.16 12.46 -12.75
C ALA A 63 5.88 11.71 -11.43
N ASN A 64 6.87 10.97 -10.91
CA ASN A 64 6.81 10.36 -9.58
C ASN A 64 7.98 10.86 -8.72
N PRO A 65 7.72 11.76 -7.78
CA PRO A 65 8.78 12.42 -7.02
C PRO A 65 9.38 11.56 -5.90
N PHE A 66 8.74 10.45 -5.53
CA PHE A 66 9.18 9.61 -4.42
C PHE A 66 9.57 8.20 -4.91
N PRO A 67 10.80 7.75 -4.60
CA PRO A 67 11.18 6.36 -4.83
C PRO A 67 10.25 5.40 -4.07
N TYR A 68 9.88 4.28 -4.70
CA TYR A 68 9.05 3.26 -4.08
C TYR A 68 9.51 1.85 -4.45
N GLN A 69 9.15 0.88 -3.61
CA GLN A 69 9.37 -0.53 -3.86
C GLN A 69 8.07 -1.31 -3.62
N ILE A 70 7.77 -2.27 -4.50
CA ILE A 70 6.66 -3.22 -4.29
C ILE A 70 7.25 -4.53 -3.79
N VAL A 71 6.84 -4.95 -2.60
CA VAL A 71 7.24 -6.22 -1.99
C VAL A 71 6.03 -7.15 -1.97
N LEU A 72 6.16 -8.31 -2.62
CA LEU A 72 5.15 -9.36 -2.60
C LEU A 72 5.46 -10.34 -1.48
N ASN A 73 4.45 -10.71 -0.69
CA ASN A 73 4.59 -11.63 0.46
C ASN A 73 5.78 -11.24 1.36
N PRO A 74 5.76 -10.03 1.94
CA PRO A 74 6.87 -9.57 2.76
C PRO A 74 7.09 -10.57 3.90
N LYS A 75 8.29 -11.16 3.97
CA LYS A 75 8.75 -11.81 5.20
C LYS A 75 8.85 -10.69 6.23
N LEU A 76 8.04 -10.74 7.28
CA LEU A 76 7.98 -9.69 8.33
C LEU A 76 9.39 -9.30 8.84
N ASP A 77 10.34 -10.24 8.78
CA ASP A 77 11.70 -10.09 9.31
C ASP A 77 12.62 -9.17 8.48
N SER A 78 12.29 -8.88 7.21
CA SER A 78 13.25 -8.18 6.33
C SER A 78 13.21 -6.65 6.41
N TRP A 79 12.16 -6.09 7.01
CA TRP A 79 12.03 -4.64 7.25
C TRP A 79 12.02 -4.29 8.74
N GLY A 80 11.66 -5.24 9.62
CA GLY A 80 11.74 -5.08 11.08
C GLY A 80 13.12 -4.66 11.59
N ASN A 81 14.20 -5.11 10.94
CA ASN A 81 15.58 -4.75 11.31
C ASN A 81 16.01 -3.34 10.85
N LYS A 82 15.21 -2.63 10.04
CA LYS A 82 15.48 -1.24 9.63
C LYS A 82 14.72 -0.20 10.46
N PHE A 83 13.76 -0.63 11.27
CA PHE A 83 13.15 0.20 12.30
C PHE A 83 14.06 0.22 13.52
N GLY A 84 15.21 0.87 13.37
CA GLY A 84 16.14 1.11 14.47
C GLY A 84 15.43 1.86 15.59
N LEU A 85 15.16 1.14 16.67
CA LEU A 85 14.90 1.70 17.99
C LEU A 85 16.13 2.53 18.39
N TYR A 86 15.92 3.83 18.59
CA TYR A 86 16.71 4.64 19.53
C TYR A 86 15.87 4.86 20.78
#